data_AF-A0A537FED6-F1
#
_entry.id   AF-A0A537FED6-F1
#
_cell.length_a   1.000
_cell.length_b   1.000
_cell.length_c   1.000
_cell.angle_alpha   90.00
_cell.angle_beta   90.00
_cell.angle_gamma   90.00
#
_symmetry.space_group_name_H-M   'P 1'
#
loop_
_entity.id
_entity.type
_entity.pdbx_description
1 polymer ?
#
loop_
_entity_poly.entity_id
_entity_poly.type
_entity_poly.pdbx_seq_one_letter_code
_entity_poly.pdbx_strand_id
1 'polypeptide(L)'
;MERNKRTQKIDSAVLLAFAQFVVISLLLSVISAEYQSNRYMQEWIEKNAWPIGYLLNGYLAATLIGFAIGGAFLVLQRWRSSGETRIDRDRL
;
A
#
# COMPACT_ATOMS: atom_id res chain seq x y z
N MET A 1 -24.49 -5.65 24.14
CA MET A 1 -23.06 -5.55 23.76
C MET A 1 -22.94 -4.66 22.53
N GLU A 2 -22.81 -3.35 22.73
CA GLU A 2 -22.66 -2.38 21.64
C GLU A 2 -21.19 -2.38 21.23
N ARG A 3 -20.83 -3.10 20.14
CA ARG A 3 -19.51 -2.94 19.53
C ARG A 3 -19.43 -1.48 19.07
N ASN A 4 -18.72 -0.68 19.85
CA ASN A 4 -18.71 0.79 19.80
C ASN A 4 -18.54 1.26 18.36
N LYS A 5 -19.55 1.90 17.75
CA LYS A 5 -19.55 2.33 16.33
C LYS A 5 -18.24 3.05 15.91
N ARG A 6 -17.53 3.63 16.87
CA ARG A 6 -16.19 4.23 16.70
C ARG A 6 -15.12 3.24 16.24
N THR A 7 -14.99 2.05 16.84
CA THR A 7 -13.96 1.08 16.44
C THR A 7 -14.20 0.51 15.05
N GLN A 8 -15.46 0.31 14.67
CA GLN A 8 -15.81 -0.14 13.32
C GLN A 8 -15.46 0.92 12.24
N LYS A 9 -15.71 2.21 12.52
CA LYS A 9 -15.34 3.30 11.61
C LYS A 9 -13.83 3.41 11.42
N ILE A 10 -13.05 3.20 12.48
CA ILE A 10 -11.57 3.23 12.43
C ILE A 10 -11.05 2.09 11.55
N ASP A 11 -11.58 0.87 11.70
CA ASP A 11 -11.17 -0.28 10.87
C ASP A 11 -11.40 -0.02 9.37
N SER A 12 -12.54 0.59 9.00
CA SER A 12 -12.83 0.93 7.59
C SER A 12 -11.94 2.05 7.05
N ALA A 13 -11.65 3.08 7.85
CA ALA A 13 -10.77 4.17 7.46
C ALA A 13 -9.33 3.68 7.25
N VAL A 14 -8.85 2.79 8.12
CA VAL A 14 -7.52 2.18 7.99
C VAL A 14 -7.44 1.31 6.73
N LEU A 15 -8.47 0.51 6.44
CA LEU A 15 -8.51 -0.31 5.22
C LEU A 15 -8.51 0.56 3.94
N LEU A 16 -9.27 1.66 3.95
CA LEU A 16 -9.31 2.61 2.84
C LEU A 16 -7.95 3.29 2.64
N ALA A 17 -7.32 3.76 3.72
CA ALA A 17 -5.99 4.35 3.67
C ALA A 17 -4.94 3.36 3.16
N PHE A 18 -5.02 2.09 3.57
CA PHE A 18 -4.16 1.03 3.06
C PHE A 18 -4.39 0.77 1.56
N ALA A 19 -5.63 0.72 1.10
CA ALA A 19 -5.94 0.59 -0.32
C ALA A 19 -5.37 1.78 -1.13
N GLN A 20 -5.53 3.00 -0.63
CA GLN A 20 -4.97 4.20 -1.25
C GLN A 20 -3.43 4.16 -1.31
N PHE A 21 -2.79 3.68 -0.24
CA PHE A 21 -1.34 3.46 -0.21
C PHE A 21 -0.89 2.48 -1.30
N VAL A 22 -1.61 1.36 -1.49
CA VAL A 22 -1.32 0.39 -2.56
C VAL A 22 -1.43 1.04 -3.94
N VAL A 23 -2.50 1.79 -4.19
CA VAL A 23 -2.71 2.50 -5.47
C VAL A 23 -1.58 3.48 -5.76
N ILE A 24 -1.19 4.29 -4.79
CA ILE A 24 -0.09 5.26 -4.94
C ILE A 24 1.23 4.53 -5.23
N SER A 25 1.49 3.41 -4.55
CA SER A 25 2.70 2.63 -4.74
C SER A 25 2.79 2.04 -6.15
N LEU A 26 1.67 1.55 -6.69
CA LEU A 26 1.59 1.04 -8.07
C LEU A 26 1.79 2.16 -9.09
N LEU A 27 1.13 3.30 -8.91
CA LEU A 27 1.30 4.46 -9.80
C LEU A 27 2.75 4.95 -9.80
N LEU A 28 3.38 5.04 -8.62
CA LEU A 28 4.79 5.39 -8.52
C LEU A 28 5.69 4.39 -9.23
N SER A 29 5.38 3.09 -9.15
CA SER A 29 6.12 2.05 -9.86
C SER A 29 6.04 2.22 -11.37
N VAL A 30 4.85 2.53 -11.91
CA VAL A 30 4.67 2.79 -13.35
C VAL A 30 5.45 4.03 -13.77
N ILE A 31 5.32 5.14 -13.05
CA ILE A 31 6.05 6.39 -13.36
C ILE A 31 7.56 6.17 -13.27
N SER A 32 8.04 5.40 -12.29
CA SER A 32 9.47 5.06 -12.17
C SER A 32 9.95 4.23 -13.36
N ALA A 33 9.14 3.30 -13.86
CA ALA A 33 9.48 2.52 -15.05
C ALA A 33 9.54 3.40 -16.31
N GLU A 34 8.58 4.30 -16.49
CA GLU A 34 8.57 5.29 -17.57
C GLU A 34 9.79 6.22 -17.50
N TYR A 35 10.13 6.70 -16.30
CA TYR A 35 11.32 7.50 -16.06
C TYR A 35 12.60 6.77 -16.48
N GLN A 36 12.75 5.50 -16.09
CA GLN A 36 13.93 4.71 -16.46
C GLN A 36 14.00 4.39 -17.96
N SER A 37 12.84 4.24 -18.62
CA SER A 37 12.77 3.98 -20.06
C SER A 37 13.02 5.23 -20.91
N ASN A 38 12.66 6.41 -20.40
CA ASN A 38 12.68 7.65 -21.16
C ASN A 38 13.85 8.58 -20.80
N ARG A 39 14.87 8.60 -21.67
CA ARG A 39 16.06 9.45 -21.51
C ARG A 39 15.76 10.95 -21.50
N TYR A 40 14.76 11.41 -22.25
CA TYR A 40 14.35 12.82 -22.22
C TYR A 40 13.82 13.23 -20.83
N MET A 41 13.08 12.33 -20.18
CA MET A 41 12.52 12.58 -18.85
C MET A 41 13.62 12.63 -17.78
N GLN A 42 14.63 11.76 -17.90
CA GLN A 42 15.83 11.80 -17.05
C GLN A 42 16.58 13.13 -17.20
N GLU A 43 16.91 13.52 -18.43
CA GLU A 43 17.64 14.76 -18.69
C GLU A 43 16.88 16.02 -18.23
N TRP A 44 15.55 16.04 -18.37
CA TRP A 44 14.74 17.15 -17.89
C TRP A 44 14.69 17.20 -16.37
N ILE A 45 14.50 16.06 -15.70
CA ILE A 45 14.44 15.97 -14.23
C ILE A 45 15.78 16.33 -13.60
N GLU A 46 16.90 15.84 -14.14
CA GLU A 46 18.24 16.18 -13.65
C GLU A 46 18.48 17.70 -13.67
N LYS A 47 17.94 18.41 -14.67
CA LYS A 47 18.13 19.85 -14.84
C LYS A 47 17.13 20.70 -14.05
N ASN A 48 15.87 20.26 -13.92
CA ASN A 48 14.78 21.09 -13.40
C ASN A 48 14.27 20.65 -12.02
N ALA A 49 14.41 19.36 -11.69
CA ALA A 49 13.76 18.76 -10.53
C ALA A 49 14.58 17.59 -9.95
N TRP A 50 15.89 17.80 -9.77
CA TRP A 50 16.83 16.76 -9.34
C TRP A 50 16.38 15.94 -8.09
N PRO A 51 15.69 16.50 -7.07
CA PRO A 51 15.26 15.70 -5.93
C PRO A 51 14.23 14.62 -6.29
N ILE A 52 13.43 14.87 -7.35
CA ILE A 52 12.41 13.92 -7.82
C ILE A 52 13.07 12.70 -8.48
N GLY A 53 14.25 12.87 -9.09
CA GLY A 53 15.01 11.77 -9.68
C GLY A 53 15.32 10.64 -8.69
N TYR A 54 15.55 10.98 -7.42
CA TYR A 54 15.75 9.97 -6.36
C TYR A 54 14.48 9.15 -6.08
N LEU A 55 13.30 9.77 -6.14
CA LEU A 55 12.02 9.09 -5.92
C LEU A 55 11.68 8.15 -7.07
N LEU A 56 12.03 8.54 -8.30
CA LEU A 56 11.75 7.81 -9.54
C LEU A 56 12.83 6.81 -9.94
N ASN A 57 13.93 6.73 -9.19
CA ASN A 57 15.01 5.78 -9.43
C ASN A 57 14.56 4.30 -9.26
N GLY A 58 13.36 4.06 -8.72
CA GLY A 58 12.76 2.74 -8.61
C GLY A 58 12.98 2.06 -7.25
N TYR A 59 14.01 2.44 -6.48
CA TYR A 59 14.22 1.94 -5.12
C TYR A 59 13.03 2.23 -4.19
N LEU A 60 12.51 3.45 -4.23
CA LEU A 60 11.36 3.83 -3.43
C LEU A 60 10.12 3.02 -3.81
N ALA A 61 9.82 2.92 -5.11
CA ALA A 61 8.71 2.13 -5.62
C ALA A 61 8.81 0.66 -5.16
N ALA A 62 9.98 0.02 -5.33
CA ALA A 62 10.21 -1.35 -4.89
C ALA A 62 10.00 -1.54 -3.38
N THR A 63 10.49 -0.59 -2.58
CA THR A 63 10.32 -0.61 -1.12
C THR A 63 8.85 -0.52 -0.73
N LEU A 64 8.10 0.41 -1.34
CA LEU A 64 6.67 0.59 -1.07
C LEU A 64 5.84 -0.64 -1.49
N ILE A 65 6.19 -1.27 -2.61
CA ILE A 65 5.58 -2.54 -3.03
C ILE A 65 5.85 -3.65 -2.01
N GLY A 66 7.08 -3.74 -1.48
CA GLY A 66 7.40 -4.66 -0.38
C GLY A 66 6.52 -4.45 0.85
N PHE A 67 6.35 -3.19 1.28
CA PHE A 67 5.44 -2.84 2.37
C PHE A 67 3.98 -3.16 2.05
N ALA A 68 3.53 -2.93 0.81
CA ALA A 68 2.18 -3.27 0.38
C ALA A 68 1.93 -4.78 0.48
N ILE A 69 2.88 -5.61 0.04
CA ILE A 69 2.78 -7.07 0.14
C ILE A 69 2.74 -7.51 1.61
N GLY A 70 3.66 -7.00 2.44
CA GLY A 70 3.69 -7.32 3.87
C GLY A 70 2.41 -6.89 4.60
N GLY A 71 1.92 -5.68 4.33
CA GLY A 71 0.68 -5.17 4.89
C GLY A 71 -0.54 -6.00 4.45
N ALA A 72 -0.60 -6.39 3.17
CA ALA A 72 -1.69 -7.22 2.66
C ALA A 72 -1.71 -8.59 3.35
N PHE A 73 -0.54 -9.19 3.61
CA PHE A 73 -0.43 -10.44 4.35
C PHE A 73 -1.01 -10.32 5.77
N LEU A 74 -0.70 -9.23 6.49
CA LEU A 74 -1.23 -8.98 7.83
C LEU A 74 -2.76 -8.77 7.82
N VAL A 75 -3.29 -8.04 6.83
CA VAL A 75 -4.73 -7.86 6.66
C VAL A 75 -5.43 -9.20 6.42
N LEU A 76 -4.89 -10.04 5.54
CA LEU A 76 -5.40 -11.37 5.26
C LEU A 76 -5.35 -12.28 6.50
N GLN A 77 -4.25 -12.24 7.26
CA GLN A 77 -4.11 -13.01 8.49
C GLN A 77 -5.18 -12.63 9.53
N ARG A 78 -5.44 -11.32 9.70
CA ARG A 78 -6.51 -10.82 10.60
C ARG A 78 -7.90 -11.27 10.18
N TRP A 79 -8.16 -11.32 8.87
CA TRP A 79 -9.44 -11.79 8.34
C TRP A 79 -9.63 -13.29 8.60
N ARG A 80 -8.58 -14.09 8.38
CA ARG A 80 -8.60 -15.54 8.66
C ARG A 80 -8.84 -15.83 10.14
N SER A 81 -8.10 -15.17 11.05
CA SER A 81 -8.24 -15.40 12.50
C SER A 81 -9.61 -14.99 13.06
N SER A 82 -10.25 -13.97 12.47
CA SER A 82 -11.60 -13.54 12.84
C SER A 82 -12.69 -14.52 12.35
N GLY A 83 -12.42 -15.29 11.30
CA GLY A 83 -13.31 -16.36 10.82
C GLY A 83 -13.25 -17.60 11.70
N GLU A 84 -12.04 -18.01 12.08
CA GLU A 84 -11.79 -19.20 12.93
C GLU A 84 -12.52 -19.10 14.29
N THR A 85 -12.45 -17.93 14.93
CA THR A 85 -13.08 -17.66 16.23
C THR A 85 -14.61 -17.64 16.19
N ARG A 86 -15.21 -17.49 15.01
CA ARG A 86 -16.67 -17.52 14.84
C ARG A 86 -17.19 -18.96 14.69
N ILE A 87 -16.46 -19.80 13.95
CA ILE A 87 -16.81 -21.21 13.73
C ILE A 87 -16.75 -22.03 15.04
N ASP A 88 -15.74 -21.78 15.88
CA ASP A 88 -15.56 -22.52 17.14
C ASP A 88 -16.65 -22.22 18.19
N ARG A 89 -17.17 -20.98 18.18
CA ARG A 89 -18.29 -20.59 19.05
C ARG A 89 -19.61 -21.27 18.65
N ASP A 90 -19.85 -21.51 17.37
CA ASP A 90 -21.10 -22.08 16.87
C ASP A 90 -21.14 -23.63 17.03
N ARG A 91 -20.06 -24.24 17.53
CA ARG A 91 -19.94 -25.69 17.78
C ARG A 91 -20.06 -26.09 19.26
N LEU A 92 -20.21 -25.12 20.17
CA LEU A 92 -20.43 -25.30 21.62
C LEU A 92 -21.86 -24.93 21.98
#